data_AF-X1EG74-F1
#
_entry.id   AF-X1EG74-F1
#
_cell.length_a   1.000
_cell.length_b   1.000
_cell.length_c   1.000
_cell.angle_alpha   90.00
_cell.angle_beta   90.00
_cell.angle_gamma   90.00
#
_symmetry.space_group_name_H-M   'P 1'
#
loop_
_entity.id
_entity.type
_entity.pdbx_description
1 polymer ?
#
loop_
_entity_poly.entity_id
_entity_poly.type
_entity_poly.pdbx_seq_one_letter_code
_entity_poly.pdbx_strand_id
1 'polypeptide(L)' 'MTELYQKLEEIVSKKYISNSLYVRHAYSRNVDPVLQGVPDIVIRPKSILYW' A
#
# COMPACT_ATOMS: atom_id res chain seq x y z
N MET A 1 12.00 4.26 -9.29
CA MET A 1 11.45 4.21 -7.93
C MET A 1 11.22 5.64 -7.49
N THR A 2 10.00 6.00 -7.06
CA THR A 2 9.70 7.37 -6.63
C THR A 2 10.29 7.66 -5.25
N GLU A 3 10.65 8.92 -4.99
CA GLU A 3 11.21 9.37 -3.70
C GLU A 3 10.24 9.05 -2.54
N LEU A 4 8.93 9.23 -2.77
CA LEU A 4 7.89 8.87 -1.82
C LEU A 4 7.92 7.37 -1.45
N TYR A 5 8.07 6.49 -2.45
CA TYR A 5 8.12 5.06 -2.19
C TYR A 5 9.32 4.70 -1.32
N GLN A 6 10.51 5.27 -1.62
CA GLN A 6 11.72 5.02 -0.83
C GLN A 6 11.54 5.46 0.62
N LYS A 7 11.02 6.67 0.85
CA LYS A 7 10.71 7.17 2.19
C LYS A 7 9.73 6.26 2.94
N LEU A 8 8.68 5.80 2.26
CA LEU A 8 7.70 4.89 2.87
C LEU A 8 8.31 3.51 3.15
N GLU A 9 9.13 2.97 2.23
CA GLU A 9 9.83 1.70 2.39
C GLU A 9 10.78 1.70 3.58
N GLU A 10 11.45 2.83 3.86
CA GLU A 10 12.28 3.01 5.06
C GLU A 10 11.46 2.95 6.36
N ILE A 11 10.27 3.56 6.37
CA ILE A 11 9.39 3.59 7.54
C ILE A 11 8.78 2.22 7.82
N VAL A 12 8.20 1.58 6.79
CA VAL A 12 7.38 0.38 6.96
C VAL A 12 8.11 -0.91 6.62
N SER A 13 9.36 -0.88 6.17
CA SER A 13 10.10 -2.02 5.62
C SER A 13 9.54 -2.54 4.29
N LYS A 14 10.44 -2.96 3.40
CA LYS A 14 10.15 -3.59 2.10
C LYS A 14 9.13 -4.72 2.15
N LYS A 15 9.07 -5.46 3.27
CA LYS A 15 8.13 -6.58 3.46
C LYS A 15 6.67 -6.14 3.50
N TYR A 16 6.39 -4.89 3.90
CA TYR A 16 5.04 -4.39 4.14
C TYR A 16 4.60 -3.33 3.14
N ILE A 17 5.34 -3.09 2.05
CA ILE A 17 4.99 -2.15 0.98
C ILE A 17 5.03 -2.83 -0.38
N SER A 18 4.16 -2.40 -1.30
CA SER A 18 4.18 -2.89 -2.68
C SER A 18 3.61 -1.86 -3.66
N ASN A 19 4.30 -1.69 -4.79
CA ASN A 19 3.82 -0.96 -5.97
C ASN A 19 3.51 -1.90 -7.15
N SER A 20 3.50 -3.22 -6.94
CA SER A 20 3.18 -4.20 -8.00
C SER A 20 1.77 -3.97 -8.51
N LEU A 21 1.62 -3.87 -9.83
CA LEU A 21 0.32 -3.66 -10.48
C LEU A 21 -0.70 -4.74 -10.09
N TYR A 22 -0.27 -6.01 -10.05
CA TYR A 22 -1.11 -7.13 -9.63
C TYR A 22 -1.63 -6.94 -8.20
N VAL A 23 -0.75 -6.57 -7.28
CA VAL A 23 -1.11 -6.36 -5.87
C VAL A 23 -2.03 -5.14 -5.72
N ARG A 24 -1.73 -4.04 -6.42
CA ARG A 24 -2.56 -2.83 -6.42
C ARG A 24 -3.99 -3.13 -6.91
N HIS A 25 -4.14 -3.93 -7.98
CA HIS A 25 -5.45 -4.36 -8.48
C HIS A 25 -6.21 -5.26 -7.51
N ALA A 26 -5.52 -6.11 -6.73
CA ALA A 26 -6.20 -6.91 -5.73
C ALA A 26 -6.84 -6.02 -4.64
N TYR A 27 -6.15 -4.96 -4.23
CA TYR A 27 -6.62 -4.02 -3.19
C TYR A 27 -7.54 -2.90 -3.72
N SER A 28 -7.62 -2.70 -5.04
CA SER A 28 -8.57 -1.76 -5.64
C SER A 28 -10.00 -2.27 -5.68
N ARG A 29 -10.22 -3.56 -5.44
CA ARG A 29 -11.53 -4.23 -5.49
C ARG A 29 -12.28 -4.07 -4.16
N ASN A 30 -12.47 -2.83 -3.70
CA ASN A 30 -13.36 -2.57 -2.58
C ASN A 30 -14.80 -2.33 -3.09
N VAL A 31 -15.79 -2.48 -2.21
CA VAL A 31 -17.22 -2.21 -2.50
C VAL A 31 -17.60 -0.79 -2.05
N ASP A 32 -16.61 0.03 -1.70
CA ASP A 32 -16.81 1.38 -1.20
C ASP A 32 -17.05 2.33 -2.39
N PRO A 33 -18.24 2.95 -2.51
CA PRO A 33 -18.56 3.82 -3.64
C PRO A 33 -17.73 5.11 -3.68
N VAL A 34 -17.07 5.50 -2.59
CA VAL A 34 -16.23 6.69 -2.48
C VAL A 34 -14.79 6.37 -2.87
N LEU A 35 -14.27 5.22 -2.44
CA LEU A 35 -12.88 4.83 -2.64
C LEU A 35 -12.69 3.99 -3.91
N GLN A 36 -13.08 4.54 -5.06
CA GLN A 36 -12.92 3.90 -6.37
C GLN A 36 -11.53 4.17 -6.97
N GLY A 37 -10.95 3.17 -7.65
CA GLY A 37 -9.70 3.31 -8.41
C GLY A 37 -8.54 2.43 -7.93
N VAL A 38 -7.46 2.39 -8.71
CA VAL A 38 -6.29 1.56 -8.41
C VAL A 38 -5.29 2.37 -7.57
N PRO A 39 -5.03 1.98 -6.31
CA PRO A 39 -4.13 2.74 -5.43
C PRO A 39 -2.70 2.72 -5.97
N ASP A 40 -1.92 3.79 -5.79
CA ASP A 40 -0.54 3.88 -6.28
C ASP A 40 0.44 2.95 -5.57
N ILE A 41 0.25 2.81 -4.27
CA ILE A 41 1.09 2.03 -3.37
C ILE A 41 0.16 1.33 -2.38
N VAL A 42 0.47 0.08 -2.04
CA VAL A 42 -0.24 -0.69 -1.01
C VAL A 42 0.70 -0.91 0.17
N ILE A 43 0.29 -0.49 1.37
CA ILE A 43 1.00 -0.72 2.63
C ILE A 43 0.20 -1.73 3.48
N ARG A 44 0.85 -2.78 3.97
CA ARG A 44 0.24 -3.93 4.68
C ARG A 44 1.06 -4.30 5.93
N PRO A 45 0.98 -3.52 7.02
CA PRO A 45 1.72 -3.82 8.24
C PRO A 45 1.20 -5.12 8.88
N LYS A 46 2.10 -5.91 9.50
CA LYS A 46 1.75 -7.20 10.14
C LYS A 46 0.91 -7.05 11.41
N SER A 47 1.11 -5.97 12.16
CA SER A 47 0.38 -5.67 13.39
C SER A 47 0.21 -4.17 13.49
N ILE A 48 -0.96 -3.75 13.95
CA ILE A 48 -1.13 -2.41 14.52
C ILE A 48 -0.24 -2.35 15.78
N LEU A 49 0.68 -1.39 15.84
CA LEU A 49 1.21 -0.95 17.12
C LEU A 49 0.09 -0.15 17.77
N TYR A 50 -0.56 -0.72 18.80
CA TYR A 50 -1.38 0.06 19.71
C TYR A 50 -0.44 1.01 20.46
N TRP A 51 -0.73 2.30 20.40
CA TRP A 51 -0.17 3.35 21.27
C TRP A 51 -1.25 3.76 22.26
#